data_AF-A0A090SX30-F1
#
_entry.id   AF-A0A090SX30-F1
#
_cell.length_a   1.000
_cell.length_b   1.000
_cell.length_c   1.000
_cell.angle_alpha   90.00
_cell.angle_beta   90.00
_cell.angle_gamma   90.00
#
_symmetry.space_group_name_H-M   'P 1'
#
loop_
_entity.id
_entity.type
_entity.pdbx_description
1 polymer ?
#
loop_
_entity_poly.entity_id
_entity_poly.type
_entity_poly.pdbx_seq_one_letter_code
_entity_poly.pdbx_strand_id
1 'polypeptide(L)'
;MNQSLVDDMSPLIAISVTTGILSGIWGWAALSLGLLSWAGFLGCTSYFASPKDGVTGLAQSLLTNMSGVVWAMVIIHGSSLINMEIAGYVMTALVSFFMCIQAKRAWLQYIPGTFIGACATFAADGAWQIVVPSLILGGLFGYTMKASGLWLHKQLSNSDLDNSNSEANNAKTALAND
;
A
#
# COMPACT_ATOMS: atom_id res chain seq x y z
N MET A 1 -3.06 -39.10 -13.09
CA MET A 1 -3.88 -37.86 -13.09
C MET A 1 -3.26 -36.92 -12.09
N ASN A 2 -2.93 -35.71 -12.53
CA ASN A 2 -2.01 -34.80 -11.85
C ASN A 2 -2.45 -34.38 -10.45
N GLN A 3 -1.62 -34.74 -9.47
CA GLN A 3 -1.48 -34.15 -8.14
C GLN A 3 -0.96 -32.69 -8.21
N SER A 4 -1.50 -31.86 -9.11
CA SER A 4 -1.00 -30.49 -9.37
C SER A 4 -2.12 -29.44 -9.37
N LEU A 5 -3.29 -29.78 -8.81
CA LEU A 5 -4.45 -28.87 -8.74
C LEU A 5 -4.99 -28.71 -7.32
N VAL A 6 -4.33 -29.27 -6.31
CA VAL A 6 -4.78 -29.20 -4.90
C VAL A 6 -3.77 -28.47 -3.99
N ASP A 7 -2.52 -28.30 -4.41
CA ASP A 7 -1.49 -27.60 -3.61
C ASP A 7 -1.26 -26.17 -4.13
N ASP A 8 -1.87 -25.20 -3.45
CA ASP A 8 -1.41 -23.81 -3.23
C ASP A 8 -2.62 -22.87 -3.19
N MET A 9 -3.14 -22.63 -1.99
CA MET A 9 -3.73 -21.31 -1.71
C MET A 9 -2.57 -20.32 -1.74
N SER A 10 -2.18 -19.88 -2.96
CA SER A 10 -1.11 -18.92 -3.16
C SER A 10 -1.35 -17.76 -2.19
N PRO A 11 -0.32 -17.22 -1.50
CA PRO A 11 -0.45 -16.07 -0.61
C PRO A 11 -1.29 -14.92 -1.22
N LEU A 12 -1.27 -14.81 -2.55
CA LEU A 12 -2.10 -13.91 -3.33
C LEU A 12 -3.62 -14.08 -3.12
N ILE A 13 -4.14 -15.30 -2.99
CA ILE A 13 -5.57 -15.55 -2.79
C ILE A 13 -5.99 -15.11 -1.38
N ALA A 14 -5.18 -15.43 -0.36
CA ALA A 14 -5.44 -14.96 1.00
C ALA A 14 -5.40 -13.43 1.09
N ILE A 15 -4.41 -12.80 0.43
CA ILE A 15 -4.28 -11.34 0.37
C ILE A 15 -5.41 -10.71 -0.45
N SER A 16 -5.87 -11.32 -1.55
CA SER A 16 -6.93 -10.73 -2.38
C SER A 16 -8.28 -10.73 -1.66
N VAL A 17 -8.58 -11.78 -0.89
CA VAL A 17 -9.79 -11.85 -0.05
C VAL A 17 -9.76 -10.76 1.03
N THR A 18 -8.67 -10.65 1.79
CA THR A 18 -8.57 -9.62 2.84
C THR A 18 -8.56 -8.22 2.24
N THR A 19 -7.85 -8.01 1.13
CA THR A 19 -7.81 -6.73 0.41
C THR A 19 -9.19 -6.32 -0.08
N GLY A 20 -9.97 -7.24 -0.67
CA GLY A 20 -11.32 -6.94 -1.15
C GLY A 20 -12.27 -6.51 -0.03
N ILE A 21 -12.30 -7.25 1.07
CA ILE A 21 -13.17 -6.94 2.23
C ILE A 21 -12.78 -5.61 2.86
N LEU A 22 -11.50 -5.41 3.16
CA LEU A 22 -11.04 -4.17 3.78
C LEU A 22 -11.15 -2.96 2.82
N SER A 23 -11.07 -3.18 1.51
CA SER A 23 -11.30 -2.10 0.52
C SER A 23 -12.76 -1.67 0.50
N GLY A 24 -13.71 -2.59 0.66
CA GLY A 24 -15.12 -2.28 0.84
C GLY A 24 -15.37 -1.46 2.11
N ILE A 25 -14.77 -1.88 3.22
CA ILE A 25 -14.82 -1.15 4.50
C ILE A 25 -14.21 0.25 4.38
N TRP A 26 -13.07 0.37 3.70
CA TRP A 26 -12.44 1.65 3.42
C TRP A 26 -13.34 2.57 2.60
N GLY A 27 -13.96 2.06 1.53
CA GLY A 27 -14.88 2.84 0.71
C GLY A 27 -16.03 3.43 1.52
N TRP A 28 -16.61 2.63 2.43
CA TRP A 28 -17.64 3.12 3.35
C TRP A 28 -17.10 4.13 4.37
N ALA A 29 -15.97 3.83 5.02
CA ALA A 29 -15.35 4.70 6.02
C ALA A 29 -14.95 6.07 5.44
N ALA A 30 -14.40 6.08 4.22
CA ALA A 30 -14.02 7.30 3.53
C ALA A 30 -15.23 8.22 3.28
N LEU A 31 -16.36 7.64 2.84
CA LEU A 31 -17.61 8.39 2.66
C LEU A 31 -18.15 8.92 3.99
N SER A 32 -18.15 8.10 5.05
CA SER A 32 -18.65 8.50 6.37
C SER A 32 -17.82 9.61 7.03
N LEU A 33 -16.51 9.66 6.75
CA LEU A 33 -15.59 10.65 7.32
C LEU A 33 -15.37 11.88 6.42
N GLY A 34 -15.99 11.93 5.23
CA GLY A 34 -15.79 13.01 4.26
C GLY A 34 -14.38 13.04 3.63
N LEU A 35 -13.75 11.87 3.54
CA LEU A 35 -12.40 11.69 3.01
C LEU A 35 -12.40 11.34 1.52
N LEU A 36 -11.29 11.62 0.85
CA LEU A 36 -11.08 11.21 -0.54
C LEU A 36 -10.76 9.72 -0.63
N SER A 37 -11.73 8.91 -1.06
CA SER A 37 -11.60 7.44 -1.17
C SER A 37 -10.41 7.02 -2.04
N TRP A 38 -10.23 7.70 -3.19
CA TRP A 38 -9.13 7.45 -4.13
C TRP A 38 -7.76 7.83 -3.56
N ALA A 39 -7.66 8.92 -2.79
CA ALA A 39 -6.43 9.26 -2.09
C ALA A 39 -6.07 8.20 -1.03
N GLY A 40 -7.09 7.59 -0.39
CA GLY A 40 -6.89 6.42 0.44
C GLY A 40 -6.33 5.21 -0.29
N PHE A 41 -6.92 4.87 -1.44
CA PHE A 41 -6.40 3.78 -2.28
C PHE A 41 -4.96 4.03 -2.72
N LEU A 42 -4.63 5.26 -3.09
CA LEU A 42 -3.24 5.66 -3.38
C LEU A 42 -2.32 5.47 -2.17
N GLY A 43 -2.81 5.76 -0.95
CA GLY A 43 -2.12 5.45 0.30
C GLY A 43 -1.86 3.96 0.48
N CYS A 44 -2.89 3.12 0.25
CA CYS A 44 -2.77 1.66 0.26
C CYS A 44 -1.71 1.20 -0.75
N THR A 45 -1.84 1.62 -2.01
CA THR A 45 -0.93 1.27 -3.11
C THR A 45 0.50 1.69 -2.79
N SER A 46 0.70 2.88 -2.22
CA SER A 46 2.02 3.37 -1.81
C SER A 46 2.67 2.46 -0.77
N TYR A 47 1.90 1.93 0.19
CA TYR A 47 2.39 0.93 1.13
C TYR A 47 2.68 -0.43 0.46
N PHE A 48 1.77 -0.94 -0.38
CA PHE A 48 1.98 -2.23 -1.06
C PHE A 48 3.20 -2.23 -1.98
N ALA A 49 3.53 -1.09 -2.58
CA ALA A 49 4.69 -0.90 -3.43
C ALA A 49 5.95 -0.42 -2.67
N SER A 50 5.88 -0.26 -1.35
CA SER A 50 7.06 0.06 -0.52
C SER A 50 8.11 -1.06 -0.62
N PRO A 51 9.40 -0.72 -0.76
CA PRO A 51 10.49 -1.71 -0.83
C PRO A 51 10.74 -2.41 0.52
N LYS A 52 10.22 -1.87 1.61
CA LYS A 52 10.32 -2.47 2.95
C LYS A 52 8.95 -2.94 3.40
N ASP A 53 8.95 -4.02 4.18
CA ASP A 53 7.75 -4.59 4.78
C ASP A 53 7.44 -4.04 6.17
N GLY A 54 6.20 -4.27 6.59
CA GLY A 54 5.71 -3.97 7.92
C GLY A 54 5.67 -2.48 8.24
N VAL A 55 5.78 -2.14 9.53
CA VAL A 55 5.65 -0.77 10.01
C VAL A 55 6.73 0.15 9.43
N THR A 56 7.93 -0.38 9.14
CA THR A 56 9.00 0.41 8.53
C THR A 56 8.67 0.82 7.10
N GLY A 57 8.06 -0.07 6.32
CA GLY A 57 7.54 0.22 4.99
C GLY A 57 6.41 1.23 5.01
N LEU A 58 5.49 1.08 5.96
CA LEU A 58 4.40 2.03 6.17
C LEU A 58 4.91 3.42 6.54
N ALA A 59 5.83 3.52 7.50
CA ALA A 59 6.41 4.81 7.88
C ALA A 59 7.13 5.45 6.68
N GLN A 60 7.91 4.67 5.93
CA GLN A 60 8.61 5.17 4.75
C GLN A 60 7.64 5.63 3.65
N SER A 61 6.60 4.86 3.34
CA SER A 61 5.61 5.22 2.33
C SER A 61 4.84 6.48 2.72
N LEU A 62 4.38 6.58 3.97
CA LEU A 62 3.69 7.75 4.49
C LEU A 62 4.59 8.99 4.48
N LEU A 63 5.83 8.90 4.94
CA LEU A 63 6.77 10.02 4.91
C LEU A 63 7.02 10.51 3.47
N THR A 64 7.19 9.58 2.52
CA THR A 64 7.34 9.97 1.11
C THR A 64 6.08 10.59 0.54
N ASN A 65 4.89 10.07 0.86
CA ASN A 65 3.61 10.66 0.46
C ASN A 65 3.47 12.09 1.01
N MET A 66 3.77 12.30 2.30
CA MET A 66 3.69 13.62 2.92
C MET A 66 4.65 14.61 2.29
N SER A 67 5.86 14.18 1.98
CA SER A 67 6.79 15.02 1.22
C SER A 67 6.24 15.36 -0.17
N GLY A 68 5.59 14.41 -0.85
CA GLY A 68 4.91 14.66 -2.12
C GLY A 68 3.83 15.73 -2.03
N VAL A 69 3.01 15.69 -0.97
CA VAL A 69 1.99 16.72 -0.69
C VAL A 69 2.64 18.09 -0.56
N VAL A 70 3.76 18.20 0.18
CA VAL A 70 4.49 19.46 0.34
C VAL A 70 5.00 19.97 -1.01
N TRP A 71 5.59 19.11 -1.84
CA TRP A 71 6.08 19.48 -3.16
C TRP A 71 4.98 19.93 -4.12
N ALA A 72 3.82 19.26 -4.10
CA ALA A 72 2.66 19.69 -4.87
C ALA A 72 2.15 21.07 -4.43
N MET A 73 2.10 21.32 -3.11
CA MET A 73 1.71 22.62 -2.57
C MET A 73 2.69 23.73 -3.00
N VAL A 74 4.00 23.44 -3.03
CA VAL A 74 5.02 24.36 -3.56
C VAL A 74 4.77 24.69 -5.03
N ILE A 75 4.39 23.71 -5.85
CA ILE A 75 4.06 23.95 -7.27
C ILE A 75 2.80 24.82 -7.39
N ILE A 76 1.71 24.50 -6.69
CA ILE A 76 0.43 25.22 -6.78
C ILE A 76 0.57 26.67 -6.33
N HIS A 77 1.28 26.91 -5.21
CA HIS A 77 1.50 28.27 -4.70
C HIS A 77 2.58 29.02 -5.47
N GLY A 78 3.58 28.31 -6.00
CA GLY A 78 4.64 28.90 -6.80
C GLY A 78 4.18 29.32 -8.19
N SER A 79 3.29 28.54 -8.81
CA SER A 79 2.73 28.85 -10.13
C SER A 79 1.71 29.99 -10.07
N SER A 80 0.94 30.13 -8.99
CA SER A 80 -0.03 31.22 -8.85
C SER A 80 0.61 32.61 -8.77
N LEU A 81 1.88 32.69 -8.35
CA LEU A 81 2.65 33.94 -8.30
C LEU A 81 3.17 34.38 -9.67
N ILE A 82 3.28 33.45 -10.62
CA ILE A 82 3.85 33.70 -11.95
C ILE A 82 2.76 33.36 -12.96
N ASN A 83 1.96 34.36 -13.33
CA ASN A 83 0.73 34.25 -14.11
C ASN A 83 0.96 33.88 -15.60
N MET A 84 1.68 32.78 -15.84
CA MET A 84 2.11 32.25 -17.13
C MET A 84 2.00 30.73 -17.09
N GLU A 85 1.25 30.11 -17.99
CA GLU A 85 1.07 28.65 -18.06
C GLU A 85 2.42 27.90 -18.17
N ILE A 86 3.39 28.50 -18.88
CA ILE A 86 4.76 27.97 -19.02
C ILE A 86 5.49 27.88 -17.68
N ALA A 87 5.22 28.80 -16.74
CA ALA A 87 5.87 28.81 -15.43
C ALA A 87 5.47 27.58 -14.61
N GLY A 88 4.23 27.09 -14.74
CA GLY A 88 3.77 25.86 -14.12
C GLY A 88 4.57 24.62 -14.58
N TYR A 89 4.86 24.51 -15.88
CA TYR A 89 5.66 23.41 -16.42
C TYR A 89 7.12 23.46 -15.95
N VAL A 90 7.72 24.66 -15.92
CA VAL A 90 9.09 24.84 -15.42
C VAL A 90 9.18 24.51 -13.93
N MET A 91 8.22 24.98 -13.13
CA MET A 91 8.15 24.65 -11.70
C MET A 91 7.97 23.16 -11.45
N THR A 92 7.13 22.50 -12.25
CA THR A 92 6.93 21.04 -12.18
C THR A 92 8.22 20.28 -12.49
N ALA A 93 8.98 20.70 -13.51
CA ALA A 93 10.27 20.10 -13.85
C ALA A 93 11.30 20.28 -12.72
N LEU A 94 11.41 21.49 -12.17
CA LEU A 94 12.33 21.80 -11.06
C LEU A 94 11.98 21.01 -9.80
N VAL A 95 10.72 21.00 -9.40
CA VAL A 95 10.27 20.27 -8.21
C VAL A 95 10.42 18.77 -8.39
N SER A 96 10.11 18.21 -9.56
CA SER A 96 10.34 16.79 -9.84
C SER A 96 11.83 16.42 -9.72
N PHE A 97 12.73 17.29 -10.15
CA PHE A 97 14.17 17.11 -9.94
C PHE A 97 14.54 17.09 -8.45
N PHE A 98 13.98 18.01 -7.65
CA PHE A 98 14.20 18.01 -6.20
C PHE A 98 13.60 16.79 -5.50
N MET A 99 12.42 16.32 -5.92
CA MET A 99 11.81 15.08 -5.43
C MET A 99 12.75 13.88 -5.65
N CYS A 100 13.46 13.81 -6.78
CA CYS A 100 14.46 12.78 -7.02
C CYS A 100 15.71 12.95 -6.15
N ILE A 101 16.21 14.19 -5.96
CA ILE A 101 17.38 14.44 -5.11
C ILE A 101 17.11 14.09 -3.64
N GLN A 102 15.90 14.37 -3.14
CA GLN A 102 15.58 14.12 -1.74
C GLN A 102 15.70 12.64 -1.37
N ALA A 103 15.54 11.74 -2.35
CA ALA A 103 15.63 10.29 -2.16
C ALA A 103 17.03 9.82 -1.75
N LYS A 104 18.04 10.70 -1.80
CA LYS A 104 19.33 10.47 -1.14
C LYS A 104 19.22 10.27 0.38
N ARG A 105 18.15 10.77 1.02
CA ARG A 105 17.87 10.50 2.44
C ARG A 105 17.18 9.16 2.59
N ALA A 106 17.71 8.29 3.44
CA ALA A 106 17.21 6.93 3.65
C ALA A 106 15.72 6.82 4.00
N TRP A 107 15.12 7.86 4.59
CA TRP A 107 13.70 7.87 4.97
C TRP A 107 12.76 8.30 3.84
N LEU A 108 13.31 8.94 2.79
CA LEU A 108 12.58 9.44 1.61
C LEU A 108 13.02 8.76 0.31
N GLN A 109 13.79 7.66 0.42
CA GLN A 109 14.36 6.95 -0.73
C GLN A 109 13.31 6.31 -1.66
N TYR A 110 12.06 6.18 -1.20
CA TYR A 110 10.97 5.64 -2.01
C TYR A 110 10.33 6.73 -2.89
N ILE A 111 11.03 7.04 -3.99
CA ILE A 111 10.63 8.07 -4.98
C ILE A 111 9.16 7.92 -5.44
N PRO A 112 8.66 6.70 -5.78
CA PRO A 112 7.26 6.56 -6.20
C PRO A 112 6.26 7.06 -5.17
N GLY A 113 6.52 6.90 -3.87
CA GLY A 113 5.64 7.43 -2.82
C GLY A 113 5.55 8.96 -2.83
N THR A 114 6.66 9.65 -3.13
CA THR A 114 6.66 11.11 -3.28
C THR A 114 5.82 11.56 -4.47
N PHE A 115 5.90 10.86 -5.60
CA PHE A 115 5.02 11.16 -6.74
C PHE A 115 3.55 10.85 -6.44
N ILE A 116 3.25 9.75 -5.75
CA ILE A 116 1.87 9.41 -5.35
C ILE A 116 1.26 10.52 -4.50
N GLY A 117 1.98 11.01 -3.48
CA GLY A 117 1.52 12.11 -2.63
C GLY A 117 1.29 13.41 -3.39
N ALA A 118 2.19 13.73 -4.33
CA ALA A 118 2.06 14.92 -5.18
C ALA A 118 0.83 14.80 -6.11
N CYS A 119 0.70 13.68 -6.83
CA CYS A 119 -0.43 13.41 -7.72
C CYS A 119 -1.77 13.40 -6.96
N ALA A 120 -1.83 12.83 -5.76
CA ALA A 120 -3.04 12.87 -4.94
C ALA A 120 -3.45 14.31 -4.58
N THR A 121 -2.48 15.18 -4.34
CA THR A 121 -2.71 16.59 -4.01
C THR A 121 -3.16 17.39 -5.23
N PHE A 122 -2.55 17.15 -6.40
CA PHE A 122 -2.98 17.77 -7.66
C PHE A 122 -4.38 17.32 -8.07
N ALA A 123 -4.70 16.04 -7.92
CA ALA A 123 -6.03 15.51 -8.24
C ALA A 123 -7.13 16.07 -7.32
N ALA A 124 -6.76 16.55 -6.13
CA ALA A 124 -7.63 17.21 -5.18
C ALA A 124 -7.57 18.74 -5.26
N ASP A 125 -7.01 19.30 -6.34
CA ASP A 125 -6.86 20.74 -6.55
C ASP A 125 -6.20 21.48 -5.37
N GLY A 126 -5.19 20.85 -4.75
CA GLY A 126 -4.48 21.43 -3.61
C GLY A 126 -5.19 21.33 -2.27
N ALA A 127 -6.31 20.61 -2.16
CA ALA A 127 -7.02 20.34 -0.90
C ALA A 127 -6.25 19.38 0.05
N TRP A 128 -5.03 19.76 0.40
CA TRP A 128 -4.08 18.97 1.19
C TRP A 128 -4.64 18.53 2.55
N GLN A 129 -5.54 19.34 3.14
CA GLN A 129 -6.17 19.06 4.43
C GLN A 129 -7.01 17.78 4.42
N ILE A 130 -7.58 17.41 3.27
CA ILE A 130 -8.33 16.17 3.09
C ILE A 130 -7.42 15.06 2.55
N VAL A 131 -6.49 15.40 1.66
CA VAL A 131 -5.54 14.45 1.06
C VAL A 131 -4.64 13.80 2.10
N VAL A 132 -4.10 14.58 3.05
CA VAL A 132 -3.21 14.08 4.12
C VAL A 132 -3.88 13.00 4.97
N PRO A 133 -5.04 13.23 5.62
CA PRO A 133 -5.71 12.20 6.41
C PRO A 133 -6.16 11.03 5.56
N SER A 134 -6.60 11.25 4.31
CA SER A 134 -6.92 10.16 3.37
C SER A 134 -5.72 9.25 3.09
N LEU A 135 -4.55 9.82 2.78
CA LEU A 135 -3.33 9.05 2.49
C LEU A 135 -2.83 8.29 3.73
N ILE A 136 -2.92 8.90 4.91
CA ILE A 136 -2.50 8.28 6.18
C ILE A 136 -3.40 7.08 6.50
N LEU A 137 -4.72 7.29 6.51
CA LEU A 137 -5.67 6.23 6.81
C LEU A 137 -5.62 5.13 5.74
N GLY A 138 -5.52 5.50 4.46
CA GLY A 138 -5.29 4.55 3.38
C GLY A 138 -4.04 3.70 3.59
N GLY A 139 -2.90 4.32 3.93
CA GLY A 139 -1.68 3.58 4.25
C GLY A 139 -1.87 2.60 5.42
N LEU A 140 -2.55 3.02 6.49
CA LEU A 140 -2.88 2.15 7.62
C LEU A 140 -3.77 0.97 7.22
N PHE A 141 -4.78 1.21 6.39
CA PHE A 141 -5.62 0.14 5.83
C PHE A 141 -4.81 -0.79 4.93
N GLY A 142 -3.89 -0.26 4.11
CA GLY A 142 -2.98 -1.09 3.32
C GLY A 142 -2.10 -2.00 4.18
N TYR A 143 -1.61 -1.47 5.31
CA TYR A 143 -0.88 -2.26 6.30
C TYR A 143 -1.72 -3.40 6.88
N THR A 144 -2.96 -3.11 7.31
CA THR A 144 -3.85 -4.14 7.88
C THR A 144 -4.29 -5.17 6.84
N MET A 145 -4.51 -4.78 5.59
CA MET A 145 -4.79 -5.70 4.46
C MET A 145 -3.67 -6.72 4.28
N LYS A 146 -2.41 -6.25 4.20
CA LYS A 146 -1.25 -7.12 4.01
C LYS A 146 -0.99 -7.99 5.25
N ALA A 147 -1.06 -7.40 6.44
CA ALA A 147 -0.82 -8.13 7.69
C ALA A 147 -1.86 -9.24 7.92
N SER A 148 -3.15 -8.95 7.70
CA SER A 148 -4.21 -9.96 7.82
C SER A 148 -4.12 -11.05 6.75
N GLY A 149 -3.76 -10.70 5.51
CA GLY A 149 -3.58 -11.67 4.42
C GLY A 149 -2.43 -12.65 4.70
N LEU A 150 -1.30 -12.15 5.19
CA LEU A 150 -0.15 -12.98 5.59
C LEU A 150 -0.47 -13.85 6.81
N TRP A 151 -1.21 -13.31 7.78
CA TRP A 151 -1.67 -14.08 8.95
C TRP A 151 -2.61 -15.22 8.53
N LEU A 152 -3.56 -14.96 7.64
CA LEU A 152 -4.50 -15.95 7.14
C LEU A 152 -3.78 -17.06 6.36
N HIS A 153 -2.83 -16.69 5.50
CA HIS A 153 -2.01 -17.66 4.77
C HIS A 153 -1.20 -18.56 5.72
N LYS A 154 -0.60 -17.99 6.77
CA LYS A 154 0.12 -18.77 7.79
C LYS A 154 -0.78 -19.77 8.51
N GLN A 155 -2.02 -19.38 8.83
CA GLN A 155 -2.96 -20.27 9.50
C GLN A 155 -3.38 -21.44 8.61
N LEU A 156 -3.64 -21.17 7.32
CA LEU A 156 -4.00 -22.21 6.35
C LEU A 156 -2.83 -23.18 6.11
N SER A 157 -1.61 -22.67 5.90
CA SER A 157 -0.42 -23.50 5.71
C SER A 157 -0.11 -24.40 6.91
N ASN A 158 -0.30 -23.92 8.14
CA ASN A 158 -0.11 -24.73 9.34
C ASN A 158 -1.15 -25.87 9.44
N SER A 159 -2.39 -25.63 9.03
CA SER A 159 -3.44 -26.66 9.01
C SER A 159 -3.13 -27.77 8.00
N ASP A 160 -2.59 -27.43 6.83
CA ASP A 160 -2.22 -28.43 5.81
C ASP A 160 -1.04 -29.32 6.27
N LEU A 161 -0.07 -28.73 6.97
CA LEU A 161 1.05 -29.45 7.57
C LEU A 161 0.61 -30.41 8.69
N ASP A 162 -0.38 -30.02 9.50
CA ASP A 162 -0.88 -30.86 10.59
C ASP A 162 -1.70 -32.06 10.05
N ASN A 163 -2.53 -31.80 9.03
CA ASN A 163 -3.31 -32.85 8.36
C ASN A 163 -2.42 -33.90 7.68
N SER A 164 -1.40 -33.46 6.95
CA SER A 164 -0.45 -34.38 6.28
C SER A 164 0.38 -35.21 7.27
N ASN A 165 0.82 -34.62 8.39
CA ASN A 165 1.52 -35.34 9.46
C ASN A 165 0.62 -36.38 10.16
N SER A 166 -0.66 -36.04 10.36
CA SER A 166 -1.66 -36.96 10.93
C SER A 166 -1.89 -38.18 10.02
N GLU A 167 -2.08 -37.96 8.71
CA GLU A 167 -2.24 -39.04 7.72
C GLU A 167 -1.01 -39.95 7.65
N ALA A 168 0.20 -39.38 7.61
CA ALA A 168 1.44 -40.13 7.58
C ALA A 168 1.67 -40.99 8.84
N ASN A 169 1.29 -40.47 10.01
CA ASN A 169 1.36 -41.23 11.26
C ASN A 169 0.37 -42.39 11.28
N ASN A 170 -0.87 -42.16 10.85
CA ASN A 170 -1.91 -43.19 10.79
C ASN A 170 -1.56 -44.33 9.80
N ALA A 171 -0.92 -44.01 8.67
CA ALA A 171 -0.46 -45.01 7.71
C ALA A 171 0.67 -45.89 8.29
N LYS A 172 1.60 -45.31 9.07
CA LYS A 172 2.68 -46.05 9.72
C LYS A 172 2.17 -46.99 10.81
N THR A 173 1.18 -46.57 11.60
CA THR A 173 0.57 -47.45 12.62
C THR A 173 -0.25 -48.57 11.99
N ALA A 174 -0.90 -48.35 10.84
CA ALA A 174 -1.60 -49.42 10.13
C ALA A 174 -0.62 -50.51 9.64
N LEU A 175 0.52 -50.11 9.04
CA LEU A 175 1.56 -51.03 8.55
C LEU A 175 2.33 -51.78 9.65
N ALA A 176 2.33 -51.27 10.88
CA ALA A 176 3.02 -51.90 12.01
C ALA A 176 2.15 -52.95 12.74
N ASN A 177 0.85 -53.00 12.43
CA ASN A 177 -0.13 -53.87 13.07
C ASN A 177 -0.58 -55.06 12.18
N ASP A 178 -0.07 -55.15 10.95
CA ASP A 178 -0.18 -56.29 10.03
C ASP A 178 1.12 -57.13 10.06
#